data_AF-A0A075R479-F1
#
_entry.id   AF-A0A075R479-F1
#
_cell.length_a   1.000
_cell.length_b   1.000
_cell.length_c   1.000
_cell.angle_alpha   90.00
_cell.angle_beta   90.00
_cell.angle_gamma   90.00
#
_symmetry.space_group_name_H-M   'P 1'
#
loop_
_entity.id
_entity.type
_entity.pdbx_description
1 polymer ?
#
loop_
_entity_poly.entity_id
_entity_poly.type
_entity_poly.pdbx_seq_one_letter_code
_entity_poly.pdbx_strand_id
1 'polypeptide(L)'
;MRSWPKQPSFREKLKSYVPTMIFVSWLGTYLDLIFVEKQLYSFPVRPFSDIFKINIMFTLCILPIVTAIFLHCLQSMNSWQRKGLILFSGIIAAGIEQISEQLGWFAHSSEWQHFYSFFGYILFMWLVWKFHLWITHLSEEAP
;
A
#
# COMPACT_ATOMS: atom_id res chain seq x y z
N MET A 1 -1.45 -23.24 34.31
CA MET A 1 -0.58 -23.09 33.12
C MET A 1 -1.29 -22.18 32.13
N ARG A 2 -0.77 -20.98 31.87
CA ARG A 2 -1.30 -20.07 30.85
C ARG A 2 -0.84 -20.62 29.50
N SER A 3 -1.75 -21.21 28.72
CA SER A 3 -1.43 -21.66 27.36
C SER A 3 -1.02 -20.43 26.55
N TRP A 4 0.14 -20.52 25.90
CA TRP A 4 0.58 -19.49 24.96
C TRP A 4 -0.39 -19.49 23.78
N PRO A 5 -0.88 -18.33 23.30
CA PRO A 5 -1.73 -18.29 22.12
C PRO A 5 -0.95 -18.92 20.96
N LYS A 6 -1.55 -19.91 20.30
CA LYS A 6 -0.93 -20.56 19.14
C LYS A 6 -0.78 -19.50 18.05
N GLN A 7 0.42 -19.38 17.50
CA GLN A 7 0.66 -18.55 16.33
C GLN A 7 -0.22 -19.06 15.18
N PRO A 8 -0.97 -18.19 14.48
CA PRO A 8 -1.82 -18.62 13.38
C PRO A 8 -0.96 -19.24 12.29
N SER A 9 -1.46 -20.34 11.73
CA SER A 9 -0.85 -21.06 10.64
C SER A 9 -0.73 -20.17 9.39
N PHE A 10 0.19 -20.53 8.49
CA PHE A 10 0.36 -19.82 7.22
C PHE A 10 -0.95 -19.71 6.42
N ARG A 11 -1.77 -20.78 6.41
CA ARG A 11 -3.06 -20.80 5.72
C ARG A 11 -4.07 -19.82 6.33
N GLU A 12 -4.08 -19.68 7.65
CA GLU A 12 -4.96 -18.72 8.32
C GLU A 12 -4.54 -17.28 8.01
N LYS A 13 -3.24 -17.00 7.97
CA LYS A 13 -2.74 -15.68 7.54
C LYS A 13 -3.13 -15.36 6.10
N LEU A 14 -3.08 -16.34 5.19
CA LEU A 14 -3.46 -16.13 3.79
C LEU A 14 -4.92 -15.68 3.63
N LYS A 15 -5.84 -16.09 4.52
CA LYS A 15 -7.26 -15.70 4.46
C LYS A 15 -7.46 -14.19 4.52
N SER A 16 -6.60 -13.46 5.25
CA SER A 16 -6.68 -12.00 5.33
C SER A 16 -5.67 -11.28 4.45
N TYR A 17 -4.50 -11.87 4.21
CA TYR A 17 -3.47 -11.24 3.38
C TYR A 17 -3.87 -11.16 1.91
N VAL A 18 -4.38 -12.26 1.31
CA VAL A 18 -4.70 -12.28 -0.12
C VAL A 18 -5.79 -11.26 -0.49
N PRO A 19 -6.93 -11.18 0.21
CA PRO A 19 -7.93 -10.14 -0.08
C PRO A 19 -7.38 -8.73 0.11
N THR A 20 -6.53 -8.51 1.13
CA THR A 20 -5.90 -7.21 1.36
C THR A 20 -4.96 -6.83 0.22
N MET A 21 -4.14 -7.77 -0.27
CA MET A 21 -3.24 -7.55 -1.41
C MET A 21 -4.02 -7.20 -2.68
N ILE A 22 -5.15 -7.89 -2.93
CA ILE A 22 -6.03 -7.60 -4.07
C ILE A 22 -6.63 -6.20 -3.92
N PHE A 23 -7.19 -5.89 -2.73
CA PHE A 23 -7.77 -4.59 -2.42
C PHE A 23 -6.79 -3.44 -2.67
N VAL A 24 -5.56 -3.59 -2.17
CA VAL A 24 -4.46 -2.62 -2.35
C VAL A 24 -4.10 -2.46 -3.81
N SER A 25 -4.02 -3.56 -4.56
CA SER A 25 -3.68 -3.52 -5.98
C SER A 25 -4.72 -2.74 -6.76
N TRP A 26 -6.01 -2.97 -6.47
CA TRP A 26 -7.12 -2.23 -7.08
C TRP A 26 -7.13 -0.77 -6.66
N LEU A 27 -7.04 -0.50 -5.35
CA LEU A 27 -7.04 0.86 -4.81
C LEU A 27 -5.91 1.69 -5.41
N GLY A 28 -4.68 1.17 -5.44
CA GLY A 28 -3.54 1.82 -6.06
C GLY A 28 -3.73 2.04 -7.56
N THR A 29 -4.20 1.02 -8.28
CA THR A 29 -4.48 1.12 -9.72
C THR A 29 -5.48 2.22 -10.05
N TYR A 30 -6.60 2.30 -9.33
CA TYR A 30 -7.61 3.32 -9.58
C TYR A 30 -7.14 4.73 -9.19
N LEU A 31 -6.39 4.87 -8.10
CA LEU A 31 -5.78 6.15 -7.74
C LEU A 31 -4.81 6.62 -8.84
N ASP A 32 -3.93 5.73 -9.32
CA ASP A 32 -3.02 6.03 -10.42
C ASP A 32 -3.78 6.45 -11.68
N LEU A 33 -4.84 5.74 -12.05
CA LEU A 33 -5.66 6.09 -13.22
C LEU A 33 -6.28 7.49 -13.06
N ILE A 34 -6.84 7.81 -11.90
CA ILE A 34 -7.48 9.11 -11.64
C ILE A 34 -6.45 10.24 -11.72
N PHE A 35 -5.29 10.09 -11.09
CA PHE A 35 -4.30 11.15 -11.02
C PHE A 35 -3.55 11.34 -12.34
N VAL A 36 -3.25 10.26 -13.07
CA VAL A 36 -2.67 10.35 -14.41
C VAL A 36 -3.66 10.96 -15.40
N GLU A 37 -4.95 10.62 -15.33
CA GLU A 37 -5.96 11.22 -16.21
C GLU A 37 -6.13 12.72 -15.94
N LYS A 38 -5.98 13.14 -14.67
CA LYS A 38 -5.96 14.55 -14.27
C LYS A 38 -4.65 15.27 -14.56
N GLN A 39 -3.67 14.62 -15.19
CA GLN A 39 -2.34 15.19 -15.49
C GLN A 39 -1.62 15.70 -14.22
N LEU A 40 -1.88 15.08 -13.07
CA LEU A 40 -1.21 15.44 -11.81
C LEU A 40 0.18 14.80 -11.72
N TYR A 41 0.35 13.63 -12.31
CA TYR A 41 1.65 13.01 -12.55
C TYR A 41 1.58 12.04 -13.73
N SER A 42 2.74 11.53 -14.14
CA SER A 42 2.88 10.52 -15.18
C SER A 42 3.99 9.54 -14.84
N PHE A 43 3.98 8.37 -15.50
CA PHE A 43 5.03 7.36 -15.41
C PHE A 43 5.77 7.26 -16.74
N PRO A 44 6.90 7.97 -16.95
CA PRO A 44 7.62 7.94 -18.22
C PRO A 44 8.16 6.54 -18.55
N VAL A 45 8.67 5.84 -17.54
CA VAL A 45 9.19 4.47 -17.66
C VAL A 45 8.16 3.50 -17.06
N ARG A 46 7.46 2.75 -17.92
CA ARG A 46 6.45 1.78 -17.51
C ARG A 46 6.32 0.61 -18.49
N PRO A 47 5.95 -0.60 -18.03
CA PRO A 47 5.68 -1.72 -18.92
C PRO A 47 4.45 -1.48 -19.80
N PHE A 48 4.49 -1.94 -21.05
CA PHE A 48 3.38 -1.83 -22.01
C PHE A 48 2.84 -0.39 -22.15
N SER A 49 3.74 0.58 -22.36
CA SER A 49 3.42 2.01 -22.42
C SER A 49 2.37 2.38 -23.46
N ASP A 50 2.21 1.56 -24.51
CA ASP A 50 1.24 1.75 -25.60
C ASP A 50 -0.20 1.43 -25.17
N ILE A 51 -0.36 0.66 -24.11
CA ILE A 51 -1.67 0.17 -23.62
C ILE A 51 -2.04 0.85 -22.30
N PHE A 52 -1.10 0.91 -21.36
CA PHE A 52 -1.34 1.45 -20.03
C PHE A 52 -0.68 2.82 -19.87
N LYS A 53 -1.41 3.79 -19.32
CA LYS A 53 -0.85 5.09 -18.91
C LYS A 53 -0.15 5.04 -17.54
N ILE A 54 -0.41 3.99 -16.77
CA ILE A 54 0.09 3.79 -15.40
C ILE A 54 1.14 2.67 -15.36
N ASN A 55 1.92 2.59 -14.28
CA ASN A 55 2.85 1.50 -14.08
C ASN A 55 2.14 0.27 -13.47
N ILE A 56 1.56 -0.56 -14.32
CA ILE A 56 0.76 -1.72 -13.90
C ILE A 56 1.56 -2.78 -13.11
N MET A 57 2.87 -2.89 -13.37
CA MET A 57 3.74 -3.79 -12.60
C MET A 57 3.91 -3.31 -11.16
N PHE A 58 4.01 -1.99 -10.96
CA PHE A 58 4.06 -1.43 -9.63
C PHE A 58 2.78 -1.76 -8.85
N THR A 59 1.61 -1.50 -9.43
CA THR A 59 0.33 -1.67 -8.72
C THR A 59 -0.07 -3.14 -8.51
N LEU A 60 0.20 -4.03 -9.46
CA LEU A 60 -0.23 -5.44 -9.38
C LEU A 60 0.79 -6.38 -8.73
N CYS A 61 2.06 -5.99 -8.65
CA CYS A 61 3.11 -6.87 -8.12
C CYS A 61 3.86 -6.23 -6.95
N ILE A 62 4.46 -5.06 -7.15
CA ILE A 62 5.33 -4.44 -6.13
C ILE A 62 4.50 -4.01 -4.92
N LEU A 63 3.44 -3.25 -5.15
CA LEU A 63 2.58 -2.70 -4.11
C LEU A 63 1.96 -3.79 -3.19
N PRO A 64 1.35 -4.88 -3.70
CA PRO A 64 0.82 -5.92 -2.83
C PRO A 64 1.91 -6.67 -2.04
N ILE A 65 3.10 -6.89 -2.62
CA ILE A 65 4.22 -7.54 -1.91
C ILE A 65 4.73 -6.65 -0.77
N VAL A 66 4.99 -5.37 -1.06
CA VAL A 66 5.41 -4.38 -0.06
C VAL A 66 4.36 -4.28 1.05
N THR A 67 3.08 -4.29 0.67
CA THR A 67 1.98 -4.26 1.63
C THR A 67 1.94 -5.48 2.54
N ALA A 68 2.18 -6.68 2.00
CA ALA A 68 2.27 -7.89 2.82
C ALA A 68 3.39 -7.79 3.87
N ILE A 69 4.57 -7.28 3.48
CA ILE A 69 5.69 -7.04 4.41
C ILE A 69 5.30 -5.99 5.46
N PHE A 70 4.67 -4.90 5.04
CA PHE A 70 4.21 -3.84 5.94
C PHE A 70 3.20 -4.34 6.97
N LEU A 71 2.20 -5.11 6.54
CA LEU A 71 1.19 -5.71 7.43
C LEU A 71 1.83 -6.68 8.42
N HIS A 72 2.81 -7.47 7.97
CA HIS A 72 3.56 -8.37 8.84
C HIS A 72 4.25 -7.61 9.99
N CYS A 73 4.87 -6.47 9.68
CA CYS A 73 5.48 -5.60 10.68
C CYS A 73 4.43 -4.97 11.62
N LEU A 74 3.27 -4.53 11.10
CA LEU A 74 2.23 -3.93 11.94
C LEU A 74 1.62 -4.92 12.94
N GLN A 75 1.45 -6.19 12.55
CA GLN A 75 0.81 -7.19 13.38
C GLN A 75 1.58 -7.45 14.70
N SER A 76 2.91 -7.36 14.70
CA SER A 76 3.76 -7.59 15.88
C SER A 76 3.85 -6.38 16.82
N MET A 77 3.29 -5.23 16.44
CA MET A 77 3.42 -3.97 17.15
C MET A 77 2.18 -3.63 18.01
N ASN A 78 2.39 -2.84 19.07
CA ASN A 78 1.28 -2.27 19.85
C ASN A 78 0.64 -1.07 19.11
N SER A 79 -0.50 -0.58 19.61
CA SER A 79 -1.27 0.48 18.94
C SER A 79 -0.50 1.80 18.73
N TRP A 80 0.41 2.17 19.63
CA TRP A 80 1.23 3.38 19.49
C TRP A 80 2.35 3.19 18.48
N GLN A 81 3.06 2.05 18.54
CA GLN A 81 4.07 1.67 17.57
C GLN A 81 3.50 1.57 16.16
N ARG A 82 2.28 1.02 15.99
CA ARG A 82 1.58 0.97 14.70
C ARG A 82 1.33 2.35 14.10
N LYS A 83 0.84 3.30 14.91
CA LYS A 83 0.65 4.70 14.46
C LYS A 83 1.98 5.33 14.05
N GLY A 84 3.03 5.11 14.85
CA GLY A 84 4.38 5.57 14.54
C GLY A 84 4.91 4.98 13.23
N LEU A 85 4.75 3.67 13.01
CA LEU A 85 5.19 3.00 11.78
C LEU A 85 4.43 3.51 10.55
N ILE A 86 3.10 3.71 10.64
CA ILE A 86 2.30 4.28 9.56
C ILE A 86 2.81 5.68 9.20
N LEU A 87 3.02 6.54 10.20
CA LEU A 87 3.53 7.90 9.99
C LEU A 87 4.92 7.89 9.35
N PHE A 88 5.83 7.07 9.90
CA PHE A 88 7.20 6.95 9.42
C PHE A 88 7.26 6.39 7.99
N SER A 89 6.45 5.37 7.69
CA SER A 89 6.36 4.80 6.34
C SER A 89 5.83 5.82 5.32
N GLY A 90 4.99 6.77 5.76
CA GLY A 90 4.48 7.85 4.90
C GLY A 90 5.59 8.83 4.51
N ILE A 91 6.49 9.15 5.45
CA ILE A 91 7.68 9.95 5.18
C ILE A 91 8.60 9.22 4.19
N ILE A 92 8.87 7.93 4.44
CA ILE A 92 9.71 7.13 3.53
C ILE A 92 9.11 7.07 2.13
N ALA A 93 7.80 6.81 2.01
CA ALA A 93 7.12 6.73 0.73
C ALA A 93 7.22 8.05 -0.07
N ALA A 94 6.99 9.20 0.58
CA ALA A 94 7.18 10.51 -0.04
C ALA A 94 8.65 10.74 -0.48
N GLY A 95 9.62 10.27 0.31
CA GLY A 95 11.04 10.32 -0.08
C GLY A 95 11.35 9.43 -1.29
N ILE A 96 10.83 8.20 -1.33
CA ILE A 96 10.98 7.27 -2.46
C ILE A 96 10.37 7.85 -3.73
N GLU A 97 9.22 8.50 -3.62
CA GLU A 97 8.55 9.17 -4.74
C GLU A 97 9.42 10.27 -5.34
N GLN A 98 10.00 11.14 -4.49
CA GLN A 98 10.92 12.19 -4.95
C GLN A 98 12.19 11.63 -5.59
N ILE A 99 12.72 10.52 -5.06
CA ILE A 99 13.85 9.80 -5.69
C ILE A 99 13.43 9.23 -7.04
N SER A 100 12.24 8.63 -7.12
CA SER A 100 11.70 8.07 -8.36
C SER A 100 11.47 9.12 -9.43
N GLU A 101 11.15 10.34 -9.01
CA GLU A 101 11.08 11.51 -9.89
C GLU A 101 12.44 11.91 -10.45
N GLN A 102 13.47 11.99 -9.60
CA GLN A 102 14.84 12.28 -10.05
C GLN A 102 15.40 11.21 -10.99
N LEU A 103 14.98 9.95 -10.82
CA LEU A 103 15.35 8.84 -11.71
C LEU A 103 14.53 8.80 -13.02
N GLY A 104 13.52 9.66 -13.16
CA GLY A 104 12.65 9.72 -14.34
C GLY A 104 11.64 8.58 -14.44
N TRP A 105 11.47 7.78 -13.39
CA TRP A 105 10.46 6.71 -13.33
C TRP A 105 9.06 7.27 -13.06
N PHE A 106 9.02 8.45 -12.47
CA PHE A 106 7.84 9.20 -12.11
C PHE A 106 8.04 10.66 -12.49
N ALA A 107 6.98 11.40 -12.80
CA ALA A 107 7.09 12.83 -13.05
C ALA A 107 5.83 13.54 -12.58
N HIS A 108 5.97 14.45 -11.62
CA HIS A 108 4.85 15.28 -11.18
C HIS A 108 4.63 16.45 -12.13
N SER A 109 3.39 16.95 -12.18
CA SER A 109 3.13 18.24 -12.80
C SER A 109 3.48 19.39 -11.85
N SER A 110 3.63 20.59 -12.39
CA SER A 110 3.92 21.80 -11.60
C SER A 110 2.82 22.17 -10.59
N GLU A 111 1.62 21.62 -10.77
CA GLU A 111 0.46 21.81 -9.89
C GLU A 111 0.52 20.89 -8.65
N TRP A 112 1.35 19.83 -8.69
CA TRP A 112 1.44 18.89 -7.59
C TRP A 112 2.15 19.49 -6.39
N GLN A 113 1.49 19.41 -5.23
CA GLN A 113 2.09 19.78 -3.95
C GLN A 113 2.57 18.50 -3.27
N HIS A 114 3.87 18.35 -3.00
CA HIS A 114 4.45 17.16 -2.35
C HIS A 114 3.82 16.82 -0.99
N PHE A 115 3.17 17.78 -0.34
CA PHE A 115 2.42 17.54 0.88
C PHE A 115 1.19 16.63 0.69
N TYR A 116 0.62 16.60 -0.52
CA TYR A 116 -0.44 15.65 -0.90
C TYR A 116 0.06 14.22 -0.84
N SER A 117 1.28 13.95 -1.29
CA SER A 117 1.88 12.62 -1.22
C SER A 117 2.05 12.14 0.21
N PHE A 118 2.57 13.00 1.10
CA PHE A 118 2.74 12.67 2.52
C PHE A 118 1.43 12.23 3.17
N PHE A 119 0.36 13.03 3.03
CA PHE A 119 -0.94 12.67 3.60
C PHE A 119 -1.61 11.52 2.85
N GLY A 120 -1.46 11.47 1.53
CA GLY A 120 -1.98 10.42 0.68
C GLY A 120 -1.47 9.04 1.10
N TYR A 121 -0.15 8.90 1.30
CA TYR A 121 0.45 7.64 1.73
C TYR A 121 0.02 7.24 3.15
N ILE A 122 -0.05 8.19 4.09
CA ILE A 122 -0.54 7.92 5.45
C ILE A 122 -1.99 7.44 5.42
N LEU A 123 -2.86 8.13 4.69
CA LEU A 123 -4.26 7.76 4.54
C LEU A 123 -4.40 6.40 3.87
N PHE A 124 -3.65 6.15 2.80
CA PHE A 124 -3.61 4.88 2.09
C PHE A 124 -3.24 3.73 3.03
N MET A 125 -2.12 3.82 3.74
CA MET A 125 -1.69 2.76 4.67
C MET A 125 -2.65 2.57 5.83
N TRP A 126 -3.25 3.66 6.33
CA TRP A 126 -4.28 3.58 7.37
C TRP A 126 -5.52 2.83 6.87
N LEU A 127 -6.01 3.14 5.66
CA LEU A 127 -7.14 2.43 5.04
C LEU A 127 -6.82 0.94 4.84
N VAL A 128 -5.64 0.63 4.33
CA VAL A 128 -5.16 -0.75 4.13
C VAL A 128 -5.13 -1.51 5.45
N TRP A 129 -4.62 -0.90 6.52
CA TRP A 129 -4.62 -1.52 7.85
C TRP A 129 -6.04 -1.77 8.37
N LYS A 130 -6.96 -0.80 8.21
CA LYS A 130 -8.36 -0.95 8.61
C LYS A 130 -9.07 -2.07 7.83
N PHE A 131 -8.85 -2.12 6.52
CA PHE A 131 -9.39 -3.18 5.68
C PHE A 131 -8.85 -4.55 6.09
N HIS A 132 -7.54 -4.65 6.35
CA HIS A 132 -6.92 -5.89 6.79
C HIS A 132 -7.50 -6.42 8.11
N LEU A 133 -7.70 -5.53 9.09
CA LEU A 133 -8.34 -5.88 10.35
C LEU A 133 -9.77 -6.37 10.16
N TRP A 134 -10.53 -5.71 9.27
CA TRP A 134 -11.89 -6.10 8.94
C TRP A 134 -11.94 -7.51 8.34
N ILE A 135 -11.11 -7.79 7.33
CA ILE A 135 -11.04 -9.13 6.73
C ILE A 135 -10.56 -10.18 7.75
N THR A 136 -9.61 -9.83 8.61
CA THR A 136 -9.11 -10.75 9.65
C THR A 136 -10.25 -11.14 10.59
N HIS A 137 -11.03 -10.17 11.05
CA HIS A 137 -12.20 -10.42 11.90
C HIS A 137 -13.24 -11.31 11.20
N LEU A 138 -13.58 -11.01 9.94
CA LEU A 138 -14.50 -11.84 9.15
C LEU A 138 -13.99 -13.27 8.96
N SER A 139 -12.67 -13.45 8.82
CA SER A 139 -12.07 -14.78 8.61
C SER A 139 -12.05 -15.64 9.87
N GLU A 140 -12.15 -15.02 11.05
CA GLU A 140 -12.27 -15.68 12.35
C GLU A 140 -13.72 -16.10 12.66
N GLU A 141 -14.70 -15.39 12.11
CA GLU A 141 -16.13 -15.69 12.27
C GLU A 141 -16.66 -16.72 11.26
N ALA A 142 -15.89 -17.05 10.22
CA ALA A 142 -16.29 -18.02 9.20
C ALA A 142 -16.26 -19.47 9.76
N PRO A 143 -17.34 -20.25 9.62
CA PRO A 143 -17.49 -21.59 10.20
C PRO A 143 -16.51 -22.63 9.64
#